data_AF-V8AQ26-F1
#
_entry.id   AF-V8AQ26-F1
#
_cell.length_a   1.000
_cell.length_b   1.000
_cell.length_c   1.000
_cell.angle_alpha   90.00
_cell.angle_beta   90.00
_cell.angle_gamma   90.00
#
_symmetry.space_group_name_H-M   'P 1'
#
loop_
_entity.id
_entity.type
_entity.pdbx_description
1 polymer ?
#
loop_
_entity_poly.entity_id
_entity_poly.type
_entity_poly.pdbx_seq_one_letter_code
_entity_poly.pdbx_strand_id
1 'polypeptide(L)'
;MNFETVFEQKQKQSKEELFLAEIEAYDAEQTPRMKAKGYTFKGYVEKTVSFTFGTITSKRKRWKRNDENCYPVDAYLGIKKRQRVSEGLLQEIATDLP
;
A
#
# COMPACT_ATOMS: atom_id res chain seq x y z
N MET A 1 -9.03 15.78 -27.09
CA MET A 1 -9.06 15.38 -25.66
C MET A 1 -9.66 16.52 -24.87
N ASN A 2 -10.56 16.24 -23.92
CA ASN A 2 -11.13 17.24 -23.01
C ASN A 2 -10.08 17.64 -21.96
N PHE A 3 -9.92 18.95 -21.69
CA PHE A 3 -9.02 19.48 -20.66
C PHE A 3 -9.31 18.86 -19.29
N GLU A 4 -10.58 18.71 -18.92
CA GLU A 4 -11.00 18.16 -17.62
C GLU A 4 -10.48 16.73 -17.46
N THR A 5 -10.64 15.88 -18.48
CA THR A 5 -10.15 14.51 -18.47
C THR A 5 -8.62 14.45 -18.33
N VAL A 6 -7.88 15.36 -18.99
CA VAL A 6 -6.41 15.42 -18.86
C VAL A 6 -6.01 15.86 -17.45
N PHE A 7 -6.73 16.81 -16.88
CA PHE A 7 -6.47 17.29 -15.53
C PHE A 7 -6.73 16.22 -14.47
N GLU A 8 -7.85 15.48 -14.58
CA GLU A 8 -8.16 14.34 -13.72
C GLU A 8 -7.10 13.24 -13.78
N GLN A 9 -6.62 12.91 -14.99
CA GLN A 9 -5.54 11.93 -15.18
C GLN A 9 -4.25 12.37 -14.46
N LYS A 10 -3.86 13.64 -14.60
CA LYS A 10 -2.68 14.19 -13.91
C LYS A 10 -2.83 14.14 -12.39
N GLN A 11 -4.02 14.45 -11.87
CA GLN A 11 -4.27 14.35 -10.43
C GLN A 11 -4.17 12.91 -9.94
N LYS A 12 -4.76 11.96 -10.67
CA LYS A 12 -4.69 10.53 -10.33
C LYS A 12 -3.24 10.05 -10.33
N GLN A 13 -2.47 10.38 -11.36
CA GLN A 13 -1.06 10.02 -11.45
C GLN A 13 -0.26 10.63 -10.29
N SER A 14 -0.45 11.92 -9.99
CA SER A 14 0.24 12.57 -8.88
C SER A 14 -0.06 11.93 -7.52
N LYS A 15 -1.31 11.55 -7.26
CA LYS A 15 -1.70 10.82 -6.04
C LYS A 15 -1.03 9.45 -5.96
N GLU A 16 -0.96 8.73 -7.08
CA GLU A 16 -0.29 7.44 -7.16
C GLU A 16 1.21 7.56 -6.88
N GLU A 17 1.90 8.52 -7.51
CA GLU A 17 3.33 8.77 -7.31
C GLU A 17 3.65 9.15 -5.87
N LEU A 18 2.87 10.06 -5.27
CA LEU A 18 3.03 10.46 -3.87
C LEU A 18 2.84 9.27 -2.92
N PHE A 19 1.82 8.45 -3.17
CA PHE A 19 1.57 7.26 -2.37
C PHE A 19 2.71 6.25 -2.48
N LEU A 20 3.20 5.97 -3.69
CA LEU A 20 4.30 5.03 -3.89
C LEU A 20 5.59 5.49 -3.21
N ALA A 21 5.90 6.80 -3.29
CA ALA A 21 7.06 7.38 -2.62
C ALA A 21 6.97 7.25 -1.09
N GLU A 22 5.80 7.52 -0.51
CA GLU A 22 5.56 7.35 0.93
C GLU A 22 5.78 5.89 1.38
N ILE A 23 5.26 4.92 0.62
CA ILE A 23 5.43 3.50 0.92
C ILE A 23 6.89 3.06 0.83
N GLU A 24 7.61 3.52 -0.19
CA GLU A 24 9.02 3.21 -0.34
C GLU A 24 9.86 3.79 0.81
N ALA A 25 9.60 5.05 1.18
CA ALA A 25 10.25 5.70 2.31
C ALA A 25 10.00 4.95 3.63
N TYR A 26 8.74 4.59 3.89
CA TYR A 26 8.38 3.82 5.08
C TYR A 26 9.06 2.44 5.09
N ASP A 27 9.07 1.71 3.97
CA ASP A 27 9.70 0.39 3.88
C ASP A 27 11.24 0.46 4.00
N ALA A 28 11.86 1.57 3.61
CA ALA A 28 13.25 1.87 3.90
C ALA A 28 13.47 2.08 5.41
N GLU A 29 12.66 2.92 6.05
CA GLU A 29 12.73 3.22 7.49
C GLU A 29 12.55 1.96 8.36
N GLN A 30 11.67 1.04 7.96
CA GLN A 30 11.44 -0.19 8.72
C GLN A 30 12.60 -1.20 8.64
N THR A 31 13.50 -1.06 7.66
CA THR A 31 14.60 -2.03 7.45
C THR A 31 15.48 -2.24 8.69
N PRO A 32 16.06 -1.19 9.32
CA PRO A 32 16.83 -1.36 10.55
C PRO A 32 16.00 -1.94 11.70
N ARG A 33 14.73 -1.52 11.86
CA ARG A 33 13.84 -2.02 12.91
C ARG A 33 13.54 -3.51 12.77
N MET A 34 13.30 -3.97 11.53
CA MET A 34 13.04 -5.37 11.25
C MET A 34 14.27 -6.23 11.53
N LYS A 35 15.46 -5.77 11.12
CA LYS A 35 16.73 -6.45 11.43
C LYS A 35 16.96 -6.55 12.94
N ALA A 36 16.80 -5.45 13.69
CA ALA A 36 16.95 -5.43 15.15
C ALA A 36 15.99 -6.39 15.86
N LYS A 37 14.80 -6.62 15.31
CA LYS A 37 13.80 -7.58 15.81
C LYS A 37 14.06 -9.04 15.40
N GLY A 38 15.17 -9.32 14.72
CA GLY A 38 15.56 -10.65 14.27
C GLY A 38 14.85 -11.14 13.01
N TYR A 39 14.24 -10.25 12.22
CA TYR A 39 13.64 -10.63 10.94
C TYR A 39 14.70 -10.67 9.82
N THR A 40 14.56 -11.64 8.92
CA THR A 40 15.36 -11.73 7.71
C THR A 40 14.57 -11.23 6.50
N PHE A 41 15.20 -10.40 5.67
CA PHE A 41 14.64 -10.00 4.39
C PHE A 41 14.60 -11.20 3.43
N LYS A 42 13.45 -11.43 2.78
CA LYS A 42 13.23 -12.57 1.87
C LYS A 42 12.96 -12.17 0.41
N GLY A 43 12.97 -10.88 0.11
CA GLY A 43 12.68 -10.37 -1.23
C GLY A 43 11.51 -9.39 -1.24
N TYR A 44 11.26 -8.83 -2.41
CA TYR A 44 10.13 -7.94 -2.63
C TYR A 44 8.91 -8.71 -3.13
N VAL A 45 7.72 -8.21 -2.80
CA VAL A 45 6.45 -8.74 -3.29
C VAL A 45 5.56 -7.58 -3.65
N GLU A 46 4.79 -7.71 -4.73
CA GLU A 46 3.82 -6.71 -5.15
C GLU A 46 2.44 -6.99 -4.54
N LYS A 47 1.66 -5.93 -4.33
CA LYS A 47 0.27 -6.03 -3.93
C LYS A 47 -0.53 -4.89 -4.53
N THR A 48 -1.61 -5.25 -5.21
CA THR A 48 -2.60 -4.32 -5.74
C THR A 48 -3.74 -4.16 -4.75
N VAL A 49 -4.08 -2.91 -4.42
CA VAL A 49 -5.13 -2.55 -3.46
C VAL A 49 -5.92 -1.36 -4.00
N SER A 50 -7.24 -1.43 -3.90
CA SER A 50 -8.15 -0.33 -4.22
C SER A 50 -8.33 0.58 -3.00
N PHE A 51 -8.09 1.86 -3.21
CA PHE A 51 -8.32 2.96 -2.26
C PHE A 51 -9.36 3.92 -2.83
N THR A 52 -9.85 4.86 -2.00
CA THR A 52 -10.78 5.92 -2.41
C THR A 52 -10.22 6.80 -3.53
N PHE A 53 -8.90 6.87 -3.66
CA PHE A 53 -8.20 7.64 -4.69
C PHE A 53 -7.71 6.78 -5.88
N GLY A 54 -8.05 5.50 -5.92
CA GLY A 54 -7.74 4.60 -7.04
C GLY A 54 -7.11 3.28 -6.62
N THR A 55 -6.90 2.41 -7.62
CA THR A 55 -6.25 1.12 -7.45
C THR A 55 -4.77 1.24 -7.71
N ILE A 56 -3.95 0.90 -6.71
CA ILE A 56 -2.50 1.05 -6.76
C ILE A 56 -1.82 -0.30 -6.54
N THR A 57 -0.79 -0.57 -7.34
CA THR A 57 0.13 -1.69 -7.14
C THR A 57 1.42 -1.19 -6.50
N SER A 58 1.66 -1.59 -5.25
CA SER A 58 2.88 -1.22 -4.52
C SER A 58 3.82 -2.42 -4.37
N LYS A 59 5.13 -2.13 -4.41
CA LYS A 59 6.19 -3.08 -4.10
C LYS A 59 6.59 -2.92 -2.64
N ARG A 60 6.72 -4.02 -1.91
CA ARG A 60 7.00 -4.03 -0.46
C ARG A 60 7.94 -5.17 -0.10
N LYS A 61 8.76 -4.98 0.93
CA LYS A 61 9.64 -6.03 1.45
C LYS A 61 8.84 -7.11 2.18
N ARG A 62 9.17 -8.37 1.88
CA ARG A 62 8.77 -9.54 2.65
C ARG A 62 9.84 -9.84 3.68
N TRP A 63 9.44 -9.84 4.95
CA TRP A 63 10.28 -10.23 6.07
C TRP A 63 9.82 -11.58 6.61
N LYS A 64 10.75 -12.40 7.10
CA LYS A 64 10.44 -13.67 7.78
C LYS A 64 11.18 -13.74 9.11
N ARG A 65 10.50 -14.19 10.15
CA ARG A 65 11.11 -14.61 11.41
C ARG A 65 10.46 -15.94 11.80
N ASN A 66 11.28 -16.96 12.04
CA ASN A 66 10.81 -18.34 12.20
C ASN A 66 9.94 -18.76 10.99
N ASP A 67 8.68 -19.10 11.23
CA ASP A 67 7.71 -19.47 10.18
C ASP A 67 6.67 -18.38 9.86
N GLU A 68 6.84 -17.19 10.42
CA GLU A 68 5.93 -16.08 10.20
C GLU A 68 6.47 -15.11 9.15
N ASN A 69 5.62 -14.77 8.16
CA ASN A 69 5.89 -13.68 7.23
C ASN A 69 5.34 -12.37 7.80
N CYS A 70 6.14 -11.31 7.73
CA CYS A 70 5.77 -9.97 8.13
C CYS A 70 5.89 -9.02 6.93
N TYR A 71 4.91 -8.13 6.80
CA TYR A 71 4.84 -7.10 5.77
C TYR A 71 4.54 -5.76 6.45
N PRO A 72 5.56 -5.00 6.90
CA PRO A 72 5.34 -3.77 7.66
C PRO A 72 4.44 -2.76 6.95
N VAL A 73 4.56 -2.67 5.62
CA VAL A 73 3.70 -1.82 4.77
C VAL A 73 2.22 -2.18 4.89
N ASP A 74 1.87 -3.47 4.94
CA ASP A 74 0.46 -3.88 5.11
C ASP A 74 -0.08 -3.43 6.48
N ALA A 75 0.74 -3.57 7.53
CA ALA A 75 0.36 -3.16 8.87
C ALA A 75 0.19 -1.63 8.96
N TYR A 76 1.09 -0.86 8.34
CA TYR A 76 1.00 0.59 8.25
C TYR A 76 -0.28 1.06 7.56
N LEU A 77 -0.64 0.41 6.45
CA LEU A 77 -1.84 0.70 5.69
C LEU A 77 -3.12 0.11 6.28
N GLY A 78 -3.03 -0.64 7.40
CA GLY A 78 -4.18 -1.34 7.99
C GLY A 78 -4.75 -2.46 7.13
N ILE A 79 -4.00 -2.97 6.15
CA ILE A 79 -4.49 -3.95 5.17
C ILE A 79 -4.29 -5.37 5.69
N LYS A 80 -5.39 -6.07 5.93
CA LYS A 80 -5.37 -7.46 6.40
C LYS A 80 -4.82 -8.42 5.35
N LYS A 81 -4.45 -9.63 5.78
CA LYS A 81 -4.01 -10.71 4.90
C LYS A 81 -5.08 -10.97 3.82
N ARG A 82 -4.65 -11.00 2.54
CA ARG A 82 -5.51 -11.16 1.35
C ARG A 82 -6.49 -10.01 1.06
N GLN A 83 -6.63 -9.00 1.92
CA GLN A 83 -7.45 -7.82 1.63
C GLN A 83 -6.90 -7.09 0.39
N ARG A 84 -7.83 -6.63 -0.46
CA ARG A 84 -7.57 -5.92 -1.74
C ARG A 84 -8.29 -4.58 -1.84
N VAL A 85 -9.04 -4.21 -0.81
CA VAL A 85 -9.79 -2.95 -0.71
C VAL A 85 -9.41 -2.30 0.61
N SER A 86 -9.08 -1.02 0.62
CA SER A 86 -8.73 -0.31 1.85
C SER A 86 -9.94 -0.16 2.77
N GLU A 87 -9.68 0.00 4.07
CA GLU A 87 -10.76 0.20 5.05
C GLU A 87 -11.56 1.48 4.75
N GLY A 88 -10.88 2.57 4.36
CA GLY A 88 -11.56 3.82 4.00
C GLY A 88 -12.50 3.66 2.81
N LEU A 89 -12.11 2.88 1.79
CA LEU A 89 -12.99 2.60 0.65
C LEU A 89 -14.15 1.68 1.04
N LEU A 90 -13.92 0.71 1.94
CA LEU A 90 -15.02 -0.12 2.47
C LEU A 90 -16.05 0.73 3.23
N GLN A 91 -15.60 1.74 4.00
CA GLN A 91 -16.49 2.64 4.73
C GLN A 91 -17.31 3.54 3.81
N GLU A 92 -16.70 4.08 2.76
CA GLU A 92 -17.41 4.86 1.72
C GLU A 92 -18.51 4.02 1.07
N ILE A 93 -18.16 2.82 0.59
CA ILE A 93 -19.12 1.88 -0.01
C ILE A 93 -20.26 1.55 0.97
N ALA A 94 -19.93 1.26 2.23
CA ALA A 94 -20.93 0.91 3.25
C ALA A 94 -21.88 2.05 3.58
N THR A 95 -21.44 3.31 3.44
CA THR A 95 -22.26 4.50 3.69
C THR A 95 -23.16 4.83 2.49
N ASP A 96 -22.72 4.47 1.28
CA ASP A 96 -23.46 4.66 0.03
C ASP A 96 -24.46 3.53 -0.27
N LEU A 97 -24.54 2.51 0.59
CA LEU A 97 -25.56 1.45 0.50
C LEU A 97 -26.91 2.00 0.99
N PRO A 98 -28.00 1.84 0.19
CA PRO A 98 -29.33 2.37 0.50
C PRO A 98 -30.01 1.70 1.70
#